data_AF-A0A3E1E9A8-F1
#
_entry.id   AF-A0A3E1E9A8-F1
#
_cell.length_a   1.000
_cell.length_b   1.000
_cell.length_c   1.000
_cell.angle_alpha   90.00
_cell.angle_beta   90.00
_cell.angle_gamma   90.00
#
_symmetry.space_group_name_H-M   'P 1'
#
loop_
_entity.id
_entity.type
_entity.pdbx_description
1 polymer ?
#
loop_
_entity_poly.entity_id
_entity_poly.type
_entity_poly.pdbx_seq_one_letter_code
_entity_poly.pdbx_strand_id
1 'polypeptide(L)'
;MRDAQSMLDQLVAFCGSRIEEANVQEVFGFTSVERIADMADALLARRAVDAIGVIHDQAARGRDLSLFLGDLIGYFRHLVVAVIDPNNAFVELPTEAAERLREQARQSTPERLLRLIDHFASTEAKLKWAPNKGLHLEIAVIKAMQILGETTLSDVIGLLHQAGGAIGTGFESPTGAPAGSSRSEPAAPARKVAPKPGPSSVMEETALTPDRSSGDPSGEAASPAPRSRPKGPLSGADLWAGVAEVMRVERPLFASCVNAAVFAEQTDKKFVVHFARADSFSRDSLLRENNRTFVEDLLRELSGKPLGFVAEIKDGLVQAPKPPIEEEPESPSAAPKTKVAAKKKIVAEPVAVPAAEPKAEEPLEVKAAEPVDPVAFFQDPLIQGALDLFDATLES
;
A
#
# COMPACT_ATOMS: atom_id res chain seq x y z
N MET A 1 29.92 2.50 -13.39
CA MET A 1 31.06 1.64 -12.97
C MET A 1 31.81 2.18 -11.76
N ARG A 2 32.11 3.49 -11.65
CA ARG A 2 32.81 4.03 -10.46
C ARG A 2 32.11 3.69 -9.13
N ASP A 3 30.80 3.87 -9.04
CA ASP A 3 30.06 3.64 -7.78
C ASP A 3 30.09 2.16 -7.38
N ALA A 4 29.92 1.25 -8.35
CA ALA A 4 30.04 -0.19 -8.15
C ALA A 4 31.47 -0.61 -7.72
N GLN A 5 32.52 0.05 -8.22
CA GLN A 5 33.88 -0.16 -7.73
C GLN A 5 34.03 0.35 -6.29
N SER A 6 33.55 1.55 -5.95
CA SER A 6 33.59 2.04 -4.56
C SER A 6 32.82 1.15 -3.59
N MET A 7 31.67 0.60 -3.99
CA MET A 7 30.94 -0.36 -3.17
C MET A 7 31.73 -1.67 -2.99
N LEU A 8 32.38 -2.17 -4.04
CA LEU A 8 33.25 -3.35 -3.93
C LEU A 8 34.46 -3.09 -3.03
N ASP A 9 35.12 -1.94 -3.16
CA ASP A 9 36.25 -1.54 -2.32
C ASP A 9 35.85 -1.46 -0.84
N GLN A 10 34.64 -0.96 -0.54
CA GLN A 10 34.07 -0.98 0.81
C GLN A 10 33.85 -2.41 1.32
N LEU A 11 33.24 -3.29 0.51
CA LEU A 11 33.03 -4.69 0.90
C LEU A 11 34.35 -5.42 1.15
N VAL A 12 35.38 -5.22 0.32
CA VAL A 12 36.71 -5.80 0.55
C VAL A 12 37.33 -5.27 1.85
N ALA A 13 37.13 -3.99 2.19
CA ALA A 13 37.63 -3.39 3.42
C ALA A 13 36.94 -3.93 4.70
N PHE A 14 35.65 -4.24 4.64
CA PHE A 14 34.90 -4.79 5.78
C PHE A 14 34.93 -6.32 5.89
N CYS A 15 34.95 -7.04 4.76
CA CYS A 15 34.78 -8.50 4.70
C CYS A 15 36.08 -9.25 4.35
N GLY A 16 37.12 -8.55 3.91
CA GLY A 16 38.34 -9.16 3.40
C GLY A 16 38.15 -9.82 2.04
N SER A 17 38.71 -11.01 1.86
CA SER A 17 38.79 -11.71 0.56
C SER A 17 37.55 -12.53 0.18
N ARG A 18 36.61 -12.76 1.10
CA ARG A 18 35.39 -13.53 0.86
C ARG A 18 34.17 -12.67 1.21
N ILE A 19 33.45 -12.26 0.18
CA ILE A 19 32.23 -11.47 0.28
C ILE A 19 31.05 -12.43 0.07
N GLU A 20 30.21 -12.56 1.09
CA GLU A 20 28.95 -13.31 1.03
C GLU A 20 27.76 -12.34 1.06
N GLU A 21 26.57 -12.79 0.65
CA GLU A 21 25.39 -11.92 0.55
C GLU A 21 25.04 -11.26 1.89
N ALA A 22 25.10 -12.03 2.99
CA ALA A 22 24.87 -11.51 4.34
C ALA A 22 25.78 -10.31 4.67
N ASN A 23 27.04 -10.36 4.23
CA ASN A 23 27.99 -9.27 4.45
C ASN A 23 27.60 -8.02 3.63
N VAL A 24 27.12 -8.20 2.40
CA VAL A 24 26.62 -7.09 1.55
C VAL A 24 25.38 -6.45 2.17
N GLN A 25 24.45 -7.27 2.66
CA GLN A 25 23.26 -6.81 3.36
C GLN A 25 23.63 -6.07 4.66
N GLU A 26 24.57 -6.58 5.45
CA GLU A 26 25.05 -5.94 6.68
C GLU A 26 25.69 -4.57 6.39
N VAL A 27 26.72 -4.52 5.55
CA VAL A 27 27.52 -3.32 5.25
C VAL A 27 26.69 -2.19 4.63
N PHE A 28 25.73 -2.49 3.76
CA PHE A 28 24.92 -1.46 3.07
C PHE A 28 23.53 -1.21 3.66
N GLY A 29 23.14 -1.92 4.73
CA GLY A 29 21.82 -1.74 5.32
C GLY A 29 20.66 -2.34 4.50
N PHE A 30 20.94 -3.26 3.56
CA PHE A 30 19.90 -3.85 2.71
C PHE A 30 19.06 -4.89 3.46
N THR A 31 17.79 -5.00 3.10
CA THR A 31 16.88 -6.01 3.66
C THR A 31 17.02 -7.32 2.90
N SER A 32 17.05 -8.46 3.61
CA SER A 32 16.96 -9.77 2.96
C SER A 32 15.57 -9.99 2.35
N VAL A 33 15.48 -10.74 1.26
CA VAL A 33 14.21 -11.02 0.56
C VAL A 33 13.25 -11.79 1.48
N GLU A 34 13.79 -12.66 2.33
CA GLU A 34 13.06 -13.46 3.32
C GLU A 34 12.36 -12.56 4.34
N ARG A 35 13.04 -11.51 4.83
CA ARG A 35 12.47 -10.56 5.79
C ARG A 35 11.37 -9.70 5.17
N ILE A 36 11.50 -9.35 3.89
CA ILE A 36 10.44 -8.68 3.13
C ILE A 36 9.24 -9.63 2.93
N ALA A 37 9.49 -10.90 2.62
CA ALA A 37 8.44 -11.92 2.51
C ALA A 37 7.74 -12.18 3.85
N ASP A 38 8.44 -12.14 4.99
CA ASP A 38 7.85 -12.22 6.33
C ASP A 38 6.90 -11.06 6.62
N MET A 39 7.30 -9.85 6.22
CA MET A 39 6.45 -8.65 6.34
C MET A 39 5.20 -8.77 5.46
N ALA A 40 5.36 -9.26 4.22
CA ALA A 40 4.23 -9.54 3.33
C ALA A 40 3.28 -10.58 3.94
N ASP A 41 3.77 -11.69 4.50
CA ASP A 41 2.96 -12.69 5.21
C ASP A 41 2.24 -12.11 6.43
N ALA A 42 2.89 -11.25 7.21
CA ALA A 42 2.28 -10.61 8.37
C ALA A 42 1.17 -9.64 7.94
N LEU A 43 1.37 -8.88 6.86
CA LEU A 43 0.39 -7.97 6.27
C LEU A 43 -0.83 -8.71 5.70
N LEU A 44 -0.60 -9.70 4.83
CA LEU A 44 -1.66 -10.48 4.17
C LEU A 44 -2.51 -11.24 5.18
N ALA A 45 -1.88 -11.88 6.18
CA ALA A 45 -2.57 -12.52 7.31
C ALA A 45 -3.15 -11.54 8.35
N ARG A 46 -2.93 -10.22 8.19
CA ARG A 46 -3.35 -9.14 9.10
C ARG A 46 -2.87 -9.31 10.55
N ARG A 47 -1.67 -9.86 10.73
CA ARG A 47 -1.00 -10.08 12.02
C ARG A 47 -0.23 -8.82 12.45
N ALA A 48 -0.96 -7.86 13.02
CA ALA A 48 -0.43 -6.54 13.40
C ALA A 48 0.80 -6.60 14.32
N VAL A 49 0.79 -7.46 15.33
CA VAL A 49 1.90 -7.62 16.30
C VAL A 49 3.18 -8.05 15.58
N ASP A 50 3.09 -9.03 14.69
CA ASP A 50 4.24 -9.57 13.97
C ASP A 50 4.82 -8.53 13.00
N ALA A 51 3.96 -7.84 12.25
CA ALA A 51 4.39 -6.78 11.34
C ALA A 51 5.08 -5.60 12.08
N ILE A 52 4.54 -5.18 13.22
CA ILE A 52 5.18 -4.15 14.08
C ILE A 52 6.51 -4.67 14.61
N GLY A 53 6.58 -5.95 15.02
CA GLY A 53 7.82 -6.62 15.42
C GLY A 53 8.91 -6.59 14.33
N VAL A 54 8.55 -6.80 13.06
CA VAL A 54 9.49 -6.65 11.94
C VAL A 54 9.99 -5.21 11.81
N ILE A 55 9.12 -4.19 11.93
CA ILE A 55 9.56 -2.78 11.89
C ILE A 55 10.56 -2.48 13.01
N HIS A 56 10.27 -2.95 14.23
CA HIS A 56 11.13 -2.72 15.41
C HIS A 56 12.48 -3.40 15.26
N ASP A 57 12.51 -4.64 14.78
CA ASP A 57 13.73 -5.38 14.46
C ASP A 57 14.60 -4.66 13.41
N GLN A 58 14.01 -4.19 12.32
CA GLN A 58 14.75 -3.46 11.28
C GLN A 58 15.26 -2.09 11.77
N ALA A 59 14.45 -1.37 12.55
CA ALA A 59 14.85 -0.11 13.17
C ALA A 59 15.98 -0.28 14.20
N ALA A 60 15.92 -1.33 15.03
CA ALA A 60 16.95 -1.64 16.03
C ALA A 60 18.30 -2.03 15.38
N ARG A 61 18.27 -2.66 14.21
CA ARG A 61 19.45 -2.95 13.37
C ARG A 61 19.95 -1.73 12.57
N GLY A 62 19.36 -0.55 12.76
CA GLY A 62 19.76 0.68 12.06
C GLY A 62 19.47 0.68 10.55
N ARG A 63 18.59 -0.19 10.06
CA ARG A 63 18.21 -0.23 8.63
C ARG A 63 17.42 1.02 8.25
N ASP A 64 17.58 1.50 7.01
CA ASP A 64 16.72 2.61 6.54
C ASP A 64 15.32 2.09 6.24
N LEU A 65 14.36 2.44 7.10
CA LEU A 65 12.95 2.14 6.94
C LEU A 65 12.33 2.70 5.64
N SER A 66 12.95 3.71 5.02
CA SER A 66 12.57 4.16 3.68
C SER A 66 12.94 3.15 2.61
N LEU A 67 14.14 2.57 2.66
CA LEU A 67 14.58 1.55 1.70
C LEU A 67 13.77 0.25 1.90
N PHE A 68 13.60 -0.19 3.15
CA PHE A 68 12.75 -1.33 3.52
C PHE A 68 11.32 -1.21 2.97
N LEU A 69 10.71 -0.02 3.02
CA LEU A 69 9.39 0.22 2.46
C LEU A 69 9.38 0.17 0.92
N GLY A 70 10.44 0.69 0.26
CA GLY A 70 10.63 0.57 -1.18
C GLY A 70 10.78 -0.89 -1.64
N ASP A 71 11.58 -1.68 -0.92
CA ASP A 71 11.75 -3.13 -1.14
C ASP A 71 10.40 -3.86 -1.02
N LEU A 72 9.62 -3.53 0.02
CA LEU A 72 8.28 -4.08 0.25
C LEU A 72 7.29 -3.70 -0.87
N ILE A 73 7.33 -2.46 -1.37
CA ILE A 73 6.53 -2.03 -2.54
C ILE A 73 6.93 -2.84 -3.79
N GLY A 74 8.23 -3.08 -3.99
CA GLY A 74 8.74 -3.96 -5.03
C GLY A 74 8.17 -5.37 -4.91
N TYR A 75 8.20 -5.93 -3.71
CA TYR A 75 7.65 -7.26 -3.42
C TYR A 75 6.14 -7.36 -3.70
N PHE A 76 5.34 -6.38 -3.27
CA PHE A 76 3.91 -6.32 -3.61
C PHE A 76 3.66 -6.21 -5.12
N ARG A 77 4.55 -5.55 -5.89
CA ARG A 77 4.48 -5.54 -7.35
C ARG A 77 4.71 -6.93 -7.93
N HIS A 78 5.68 -7.70 -7.41
CA HIS A 78 5.88 -9.10 -7.80
C HIS A 78 4.65 -9.95 -7.47
N LEU A 79 3.98 -9.74 -6.32
CA LEU A 79 2.71 -10.39 -6.01
C LEU A 79 1.60 -10.04 -7.03
N VAL A 80 1.49 -8.79 -7.49
CA VAL A 80 0.53 -8.43 -8.55
C VAL A 80 0.80 -9.19 -9.84
N VAL A 81 2.06 -9.27 -10.28
CA VAL A 81 2.42 -10.04 -11.49
C VAL A 81 2.16 -11.53 -11.28
N ALA A 82 2.43 -12.07 -10.09
CA ALA A 82 2.18 -13.46 -9.72
C ALA A 82 0.70 -13.88 -9.82
N VAL A 83 -0.23 -12.98 -9.48
CA VAL A 83 -1.68 -13.25 -9.63
C VAL A 83 -2.14 -13.16 -11.10
N ILE A 84 -1.54 -12.26 -11.89
CA ILE A 84 -1.93 -12.02 -13.29
C ILE A 84 -1.32 -13.07 -14.24
N ASP A 85 -0.06 -13.44 -14.04
CA ASP A 85 0.68 -14.41 -14.86
C ASP A 85 1.52 -15.36 -13.97
N PRO A 86 0.88 -16.42 -13.42
CA PRO A 86 1.54 -17.36 -12.50
C PRO A 86 2.68 -18.21 -13.11
N ASN A 87 2.89 -18.14 -14.44
CA ASN A 87 3.86 -18.98 -15.15
C ASN A 87 5.13 -18.21 -15.56
N ASN A 88 5.06 -16.89 -15.66
CA ASN A 88 6.09 -16.06 -16.30
C ASN A 88 6.86 -15.16 -15.29
N ALA A 89 6.33 -14.98 -14.09
CA ALA A 89 6.74 -13.92 -13.17
C ALA A 89 8.05 -14.16 -12.38
N PHE A 90 8.74 -15.31 -12.55
CA PHE A 90 9.69 -15.82 -11.54
C PHE A 90 11.03 -16.38 -12.07
N VAL A 91 11.40 -16.13 -13.33
CA VAL A 91 12.60 -16.74 -13.95
C VAL A 91 13.91 -16.34 -13.24
N GLU A 92 13.92 -15.23 -12.50
CA GLU A 92 15.10 -14.65 -11.85
C GLU A 92 15.18 -14.90 -10.34
N LEU A 93 14.21 -15.62 -9.74
CA LEU A 93 14.15 -15.88 -8.30
C LEU A 93 14.56 -17.32 -7.95
N PRO A 94 15.20 -17.57 -6.78
CA PRO A 94 15.37 -18.91 -6.24
C PRO A 94 14.03 -19.65 -6.10
N THR A 95 14.02 -20.96 -6.31
CA THR A 95 12.78 -21.77 -6.32
C THR A 95 11.93 -21.58 -5.07
N GLU A 96 12.53 -21.62 -3.88
CA GLU A 96 11.85 -21.46 -2.59
C GLU A 96 11.22 -20.07 -2.43
N ALA A 97 11.95 -19.01 -2.79
CA ALA A 97 11.44 -17.64 -2.78
C ALA A 97 10.27 -17.46 -3.79
N ALA A 98 10.38 -18.07 -4.96
CA ALA A 98 9.32 -18.06 -5.97
C ALA A 98 8.08 -18.87 -5.55
N GLU A 99 8.24 -19.98 -4.80
CA GLU A 99 7.13 -20.75 -4.25
C GLU A 99 6.40 -19.98 -3.15
N ARG A 100 7.13 -19.42 -2.18
CA ARG A 100 6.57 -18.58 -1.12
C ARG A 100 5.78 -17.39 -1.69
N LEU A 101 6.34 -16.72 -2.70
CA LEU A 101 5.69 -15.58 -3.35
C LEU A 101 4.43 -15.99 -4.14
N ARG A 102 4.41 -17.17 -4.77
CA ARG A 102 3.19 -17.73 -5.40
C ARG A 102 2.11 -18.05 -4.37
N GLU A 103 2.46 -18.57 -3.20
CA GLU A 103 1.48 -18.89 -2.16
C GLU A 103 0.89 -17.62 -1.54
N GLN A 104 1.72 -16.62 -1.26
CA GLN A 104 1.27 -15.30 -0.82
C GLN A 104 0.37 -14.61 -1.86
N ALA A 105 0.67 -14.74 -3.15
CA ALA A 105 -0.15 -14.17 -4.21
C ALA A 105 -1.60 -14.68 -4.18
N ARG A 106 -1.82 -15.94 -3.79
CA ARG A 106 -3.16 -16.56 -3.67
C ARG A 106 -4.00 -15.99 -2.51
N GLN A 107 -3.38 -15.32 -1.55
CA GLN A 107 -4.07 -14.76 -0.38
C GLN A 107 -4.77 -13.42 -0.66
N SER A 108 -4.60 -12.84 -1.85
CA SER A 108 -5.14 -11.52 -2.20
C SER A 108 -5.55 -11.42 -3.67
N THR A 109 -6.22 -10.33 -4.04
CA THR A 109 -6.58 -10.02 -5.44
C THR A 109 -5.68 -8.90 -5.98
N PRO A 110 -5.52 -8.75 -7.31
CA PRO A 110 -4.71 -7.69 -7.89
C PRO A 110 -5.16 -6.30 -7.43
N GLU A 111 -6.47 -6.07 -7.31
CA GLU A 111 -7.03 -4.78 -6.90
C GLU A 111 -6.69 -4.45 -5.44
N ARG A 112 -6.70 -5.43 -4.54
CA ARG A 112 -6.27 -5.25 -3.14
C ARG A 112 -4.78 -4.96 -3.05
N LEU A 113 -3.96 -5.71 -3.78
CA LEU A 113 -2.50 -5.52 -3.83
C LEU A 113 -2.12 -4.15 -4.42
N LEU A 114 -2.82 -3.68 -5.45
CA LEU A 114 -2.60 -2.35 -6.03
C LEU A 114 -2.97 -1.22 -5.06
N ARG A 115 -4.10 -1.33 -4.33
CA ARG A 115 -4.44 -0.35 -3.27
C ARG A 115 -3.40 -0.31 -2.15
N LEU A 116 -2.78 -1.44 -1.81
CA LEU A 116 -1.67 -1.47 -0.86
C LEU A 116 -0.43 -0.74 -1.40
N ILE A 117 -0.06 -0.99 -2.65
CA ILE A 117 1.07 -0.33 -3.32
C ILE A 117 0.89 1.20 -3.32
N ASP A 118 -0.30 1.70 -3.68
CA ASP A 118 -0.59 3.14 -3.69
C ASP A 118 -0.49 3.77 -2.29
N HIS A 119 -1.02 3.08 -1.27
CA HIS A 119 -0.95 3.51 0.13
C HIS A 119 0.49 3.51 0.66
N PHE A 120 1.28 2.48 0.35
CA PHE A 120 2.69 2.41 0.74
C PHE A 120 3.56 3.43 -0.01
N ALA A 121 3.37 3.64 -1.31
CA ALA A 121 4.07 4.69 -2.06
C ALA A 121 3.74 6.10 -1.53
N SER A 122 2.47 6.35 -1.19
CA SER A 122 2.05 7.59 -0.53
C SER A 122 2.67 7.74 0.87
N THR A 123 2.98 6.63 1.56
CA THR A 123 3.67 6.63 2.85
C THR A 123 5.15 6.90 2.68
N GLU A 124 5.82 6.22 1.74
CA GLU A 124 7.26 6.35 1.45
C GLU A 124 7.67 7.80 1.16
N ALA A 125 6.89 8.49 0.31
CA ALA A 125 7.09 9.90 -0.01
C ALA A 125 7.07 10.82 1.23
N LYS A 126 6.26 10.48 2.25
CA LYS A 126 6.19 11.20 3.53
C LYS A 126 7.31 10.77 4.47
N LEU A 127 7.65 9.48 4.46
CA LEU A 127 8.63 8.83 5.34
C LEU A 127 10.03 9.44 5.19
N LYS A 128 10.38 9.93 3.99
CA LYS A 128 11.62 10.68 3.73
C LYS A 128 11.83 11.89 4.64
N TRP A 129 10.76 12.55 5.07
CA TRP A 129 10.79 13.77 5.87
C TRP A 129 10.22 13.57 7.29
N ALA A 130 9.85 12.34 7.65
CA ALA A 130 9.23 12.03 8.92
C ALA A 130 10.25 12.07 10.07
N PRO A 131 9.99 12.83 11.16
CA PRO A 131 10.90 12.89 12.32
C PRO A 131 10.97 11.57 13.10
N ASN A 132 9.90 10.75 13.03
CA ASN A 132 9.90 9.37 13.51
C ASN A 132 9.40 8.47 12.38
N LYS A 133 10.33 7.87 11.63
CA LYS A 133 10.03 6.93 10.54
C LYS A 133 9.30 5.68 11.04
N GLY A 134 9.71 5.12 12.19
CA GLY A 134 9.10 3.92 12.77
C GLY A 134 7.60 4.07 12.98
N LEU A 135 7.19 5.10 13.71
CA LEU A 135 5.77 5.40 13.98
C LEU A 135 4.95 5.63 12.69
N HIS A 136 5.54 6.29 11.68
CA HIS A 136 4.85 6.49 10.40
C HIS A 136 4.63 5.17 9.65
N LEU A 137 5.62 4.27 9.68
CA LEU A 137 5.53 2.95 9.06
C LEU A 137 4.57 2.02 9.83
N GLU A 138 4.55 2.06 11.17
CA GLU A 138 3.58 1.35 12.01
C GLU A 138 2.13 1.75 11.66
N ILE A 139 1.85 3.06 11.62
CA ILE A 139 0.52 3.58 11.25
C ILE A 139 0.16 3.16 9.82
N ALA A 140 1.13 3.14 8.90
CA ALA A 140 0.90 2.70 7.53
C ALA A 140 0.59 1.19 7.44
N VAL A 141 1.30 0.35 8.19
CA VAL A 141 1.04 -1.10 8.27
C VAL A 141 -0.34 -1.39 8.85
N ILE A 142 -0.76 -0.67 9.90
CA ILE A 142 -2.11 -0.81 10.48
C ILE A 142 -3.18 -0.42 9.44
N LYS A 143 -2.99 0.68 8.70
CA LYS A 143 -3.91 1.09 7.63
C LYS A 143 -3.92 0.11 6.45
N ALA A 144 -2.78 -0.48 6.10
CA ALA A 144 -2.70 -1.52 5.08
C ALA A 144 -3.55 -2.75 5.45
N MET A 145 -3.54 -3.18 6.71
CA MET A 145 -4.39 -4.26 7.20
C MET A 145 -5.88 -3.91 7.17
N GLN A 146 -6.24 -2.63 7.32
CA GLN A 146 -7.62 -2.15 7.13
C GLN A 146 -8.04 -2.21 5.64
N ILE A 147 -7.20 -1.75 4.71
CA ILE A 147 -7.42 -1.84 3.25
C ILE A 147 -7.61 -3.31 2.79
N LEU A 148 -6.89 -4.25 3.41
CA LEU A 148 -7.06 -5.70 3.23
C LEU A 148 -8.32 -6.27 3.90
N GLY A 149 -8.86 -5.58 4.91
CA GLY A 149 -10.12 -5.92 5.59
C GLY A 149 -11.37 -5.37 4.91
N GLU A 150 -11.23 -4.38 4.03
CA GLU A 150 -12.36 -3.76 3.32
C GLU A 150 -13.05 -4.74 2.38
N THR A 151 -14.35 -4.94 2.62
CA THR A 151 -15.27 -5.61 1.70
C THR A 151 -15.50 -4.71 0.49
N THR A 152 -15.11 -5.18 -0.68
CA THR A 152 -15.31 -4.46 -1.94
C THR A 152 -16.72 -4.70 -2.48
N LEU A 153 -17.19 -3.82 -3.37
CA LEU A 153 -18.44 -4.01 -4.09
C LEU A 153 -18.45 -5.35 -4.86
N SER A 154 -17.30 -5.77 -5.40
CA SER A 154 -17.13 -7.06 -6.06
C SER A 154 -17.36 -8.25 -5.13
N ASP A 155 -16.87 -8.18 -3.88
CA ASP A 155 -17.11 -9.22 -2.86
C ASP A 155 -18.61 -9.31 -2.54
N VAL A 156 -19.30 -8.17 -2.38
CA VAL A 156 -20.75 -8.11 -2.11
C VAL A 156 -21.56 -8.66 -3.29
N ILE A 157 -21.23 -8.26 -4.53
CA ILE A 157 -21.90 -8.77 -5.74
C ILE A 157 -21.68 -10.28 -5.89
N GLY A 158 -20.46 -10.77 -5.65
CA GLY A 158 -20.14 -12.20 -5.70
C GLY A 158 -20.95 -13.01 -4.68
N LEU A 159 -21.03 -12.52 -3.43
CA LEU A 159 -21.83 -13.14 -2.38
C LEU A 159 -23.34 -13.13 -2.71
N LEU A 160 -23.85 -12.02 -3.26
CA LEU A 160 -25.25 -11.92 -3.69
C LEU A 160 -25.56 -12.82 -4.89
N HIS A 161 -24.62 -13.03 -5.82
CA HIS A 161 -24.78 -14.01 -6.91
C HIS A 161 -24.82 -15.45 -6.38
N GLN A 162 -23.94 -15.80 -5.42
CA GLN A 162 -23.94 -17.12 -4.79
C GLN A 162 -25.22 -17.37 -3.96
N ALA A 163 -25.67 -16.38 -3.18
CA ALA A 163 -26.90 -16.47 -2.40
C ALA A 163 -28.17 -16.47 -3.29
N GLY A 164 -28.21 -15.65 -4.33
CA GLY A 164 -29.32 -15.57 -5.29
C GLY A 164 -29.49 -16.87 -6.10
N GLY A 165 -28.39 -17.56 -6.41
CA GLY A 165 -28.43 -18.89 -7.03
C GLY A 165 -29.15 -19.96 -6.20
N ALA A 166 -29.17 -19.82 -4.86
CA ALA A 166 -29.87 -20.75 -3.96
C ALA A 166 -31.37 -20.46 -3.77
N ILE A 167 -31.85 -19.29 -4.24
CA ILE A 167 -33.27 -18.87 -4.13
C ILE A 167 -34.00 -19.07 -5.48
N GLY A 168 -33.28 -19.50 -6.53
CA GLY A 168 -33.73 -19.56 -7.92
C GLY A 168 -34.62 -20.74 -8.34
N THR A 169 -35.15 -21.56 -7.43
CA THR A 169 -36.11 -22.64 -7.77
C THR A 169 -37.17 -22.82 -6.68
N GLY A 170 -38.25 -22.02 -6.73
CA GLY A 170 -39.34 -22.19 -5.75
C GLY A 170 -40.28 -21.01 -5.57
N PHE A 171 -40.77 -20.41 -6.64
CA PHE A 171 -41.94 -19.52 -6.57
C PHE A 171 -43.02 -19.97 -7.56
N GLU A 172 -43.52 -21.19 -7.34
CA GLU A 172 -44.84 -21.54 -7.86
C GLU A 172 -45.88 -20.64 -7.18
N SER A 173 -46.71 -19.99 -7.99
CA SER A 173 -47.71 -19.02 -7.52
C SER A 173 -49.01 -19.74 -7.14
N PRO A 174 -49.42 -19.76 -5.86
CA PRO A 174 -50.68 -20.38 -5.47
C PRO A 174 -51.84 -19.42 -5.75
N THR A 175 -52.47 -19.57 -6.91
CA THR A 175 -53.81 -19.04 -7.14
C THR A 175 -54.84 -19.94 -6.45
N GLY A 176 -55.64 -19.38 -5.54
CA GLY A 176 -56.89 -20.01 -5.11
C GLY A 176 -57.10 -20.14 -3.60
N ALA A 177 -58.01 -19.33 -3.08
CA ALA A 177 -58.79 -19.58 -1.87
C ALA A 177 -60.29 -19.45 -2.24
N PRO A 178 -61.28 -19.75 -1.37
CA PRO A 178 -61.21 -20.31 -0.01
C PRO A 178 -62.19 -21.49 0.24
N ALA A 179 -62.13 -22.14 1.42
CA ALA A 179 -63.29 -22.54 2.27
C ALA A 179 -62.91 -23.47 3.44
N GLY A 180 -63.59 -23.34 4.59
CA GLY A 180 -63.87 -24.49 5.49
C GLY A 180 -63.29 -24.50 6.91
N SER A 181 -64.18 -24.32 7.89
CA SER A 181 -64.11 -24.68 9.34
C SER A 181 -63.36 -26.01 9.66
N SER A 182 -62.82 -26.30 10.86
CA SER A 182 -63.28 -25.90 12.21
C SER A 182 -62.29 -26.22 13.37
N ARG A 183 -62.28 -25.34 14.38
CA ARG A 183 -62.13 -25.52 15.86
C ARG A 183 -61.48 -26.79 16.46
N SER A 184 -60.51 -26.60 17.38
CA SER A 184 -60.50 -27.17 18.75
C SER A 184 -59.47 -26.52 19.70
N GLU A 185 -59.94 -26.12 20.89
CA GLU A 185 -59.18 -25.86 22.14
C GLU A 185 -59.12 -27.17 22.98
N PRO A 186 -58.47 -27.28 24.17
CA PRO A 186 -57.97 -26.26 25.12
C PRO A 186 -56.43 -26.38 25.35
N ALA A 187 -55.73 -25.82 26.36
CA ALA A 187 -56.13 -25.15 27.63
C ALA A 187 -55.04 -24.17 28.13
N ALA A 188 -55.24 -23.61 29.34
CA ALA A 188 -54.25 -22.86 30.14
C ALA A 188 -54.29 -23.30 31.63
N PRO A 189 -53.34 -22.84 32.47
CA PRO A 189 -53.65 -21.79 33.46
C PRO A 189 -52.53 -20.72 33.55
N ALA A 190 -52.75 -19.40 33.59
CA ALA A 190 -53.51 -18.55 34.54
C ALA A 190 -52.89 -18.46 35.96
N ARG A 191 -52.82 -17.33 36.69
CA ARG A 191 -52.92 -15.85 36.44
C ARG A 191 -52.75 -15.14 37.82
N LYS A 192 -52.31 -13.86 37.90
CA LYS A 192 -52.68 -12.75 38.85
C LYS A 192 -51.46 -11.86 39.23
N VAL A 193 -51.54 -10.56 39.60
CA VAL A 193 -52.53 -9.44 39.50
C VAL A 193 -51.77 -8.11 39.82
N ALA A 194 -52.25 -6.94 39.35
CA ALA A 194 -51.69 -5.59 39.64
C ALA A 194 -52.36 -4.91 40.88
N PRO A 195 -51.99 -3.69 41.38
CA PRO A 195 -52.27 -2.41 40.70
C PRO A 195 -51.34 -1.17 41.02
N LYS A 196 -51.79 0.00 40.51
CA LYS A 196 -51.28 1.41 40.46
C LYS A 196 -51.35 2.21 41.81
N PRO A 197 -50.93 3.52 41.97
CA PRO A 197 -50.92 4.66 41.00
C PRO A 197 -49.75 5.69 41.01
N GLY A 198 -49.85 6.74 40.15
CA GLY A 198 -48.86 7.84 39.91
C GLY A 198 -49.07 9.11 40.77
N PRO A 199 -48.95 10.39 40.29
CA PRO A 199 -48.80 10.91 38.89
C PRO A 199 -47.77 12.07 38.68
N SER A 200 -47.61 12.61 37.44
CA SER A 200 -47.70 14.06 37.10
C SER A 200 -47.62 14.39 35.58
N SER A 201 -48.23 15.52 35.18
CA SER A 201 -48.36 16.24 33.86
C SER A 201 -47.23 16.11 32.81
N VAL A 202 -47.40 16.24 31.47
CA VAL A 202 -48.45 16.74 30.52
C VAL A 202 -48.65 18.27 30.40
N MET A 203 -48.35 18.81 29.20
CA MET A 203 -49.01 19.89 28.41
C MET A 203 -48.41 19.80 26.97
N GLU A 204 -49.17 19.54 25.90
CA GLU A 204 -50.07 20.43 25.11
C GLU A 204 -49.27 21.25 24.07
N GLU A 205 -49.20 20.88 22.78
CA GLU A 205 -50.23 20.86 21.70
C GLU A 205 -50.84 22.23 21.35
N THR A 206 -50.52 22.76 20.16
CA THR A 206 -51.48 23.54 19.34
C THR A 206 -51.09 23.43 17.86
N ALA A 207 -52.07 23.17 17.01
CA ALA A 207 -51.91 23.00 15.56
C ALA A 207 -52.08 24.30 14.76
N LEU A 208 -51.57 24.33 13.53
CA LEU A 208 -52.24 24.98 12.40
C LEU A 208 -52.04 24.15 11.13
N THR A 209 -53.11 23.99 10.35
CA THR A 209 -53.15 23.25 9.08
C THR A 209 -53.36 24.25 7.91
N PRO A 210 -53.77 23.86 6.68
CA PRO A 210 -52.94 24.11 5.50
C PRO A 210 -53.52 25.18 4.57
N ASP A 211 -52.75 25.55 3.54
CA ASP A 211 -53.33 26.07 2.30
C ASP A 211 -52.94 25.19 1.10
N ARG A 212 -53.88 25.04 0.17
CA ARG A 212 -53.75 24.27 -1.07
C ARG A 212 -53.83 25.22 -2.24
N SER A 213 -52.81 25.23 -3.10
CA SER A 213 -53.01 25.61 -4.50
C SER A 213 -52.47 24.54 -5.45
N SER A 214 -53.42 23.71 -5.85
CA SER A 214 -53.50 22.83 -7.01
C SER A 214 -52.57 23.15 -8.19
N GLY A 215 -51.95 22.11 -8.74
CA GLY A 215 -51.27 22.11 -10.04
C GLY A 215 -50.97 20.68 -10.49
N ASP A 216 -51.91 20.10 -11.23
CA ASP A 216 -51.91 18.74 -11.80
C ASP A 216 -52.60 18.86 -13.19
N PRO A 217 -52.44 17.95 -14.19
CA PRO A 217 -51.74 16.66 -14.15
C PRO A 217 -50.88 16.33 -15.41
N SER A 218 -50.38 15.09 -15.44
CA SER A 218 -49.83 14.37 -16.62
C SER A 218 -48.42 14.79 -17.08
N GLY A 219 -47.48 13.89 -17.38
CA GLY A 219 -47.51 12.42 -17.41
C GLY A 219 -46.13 11.89 -17.82
N GLU A 220 -46.09 10.68 -18.39
CA GLU A 220 -44.91 10.03 -18.98
C GLU A 220 -43.82 9.49 -18.02
N ALA A 221 -43.54 8.19 -18.12
CA ALA A 221 -42.39 7.57 -17.47
C ALA A 221 -41.11 7.88 -18.25
N ALA A 222 -40.08 8.41 -17.57
CA ALA A 222 -38.79 8.72 -18.18
C ALA A 222 -37.64 7.89 -17.59
N SER A 223 -36.97 7.14 -18.47
CA SER A 223 -35.75 6.36 -18.24
C SER A 223 -34.61 7.21 -17.62
N PRO A 224 -33.66 6.62 -16.86
CA PRO A 224 -32.49 7.35 -16.35
C PRO A 224 -31.74 8.09 -17.47
N ALA A 225 -31.57 9.39 -17.30
CA ALA A 225 -31.04 10.29 -18.32
C ALA A 225 -29.56 9.97 -18.70
N PRO A 226 -29.18 10.15 -19.98
CA PRO A 226 -27.86 9.79 -20.47
C PRO A 226 -26.74 10.68 -19.92
N ARG A 227 -25.57 10.08 -19.65
CA ARG A 227 -24.34 10.77 -19.25
C ARG A 227 -23.94 11.78 -20.32
N SER A 228 -23.65 13.02 -19.90
CA SER A 228 -23.23 14.12 -20.78
C SER A 228 -21.82 13.88 -21.35
N ARG A 229 -21.73 13.30 -22.55
CA ARG A 229 -20.52 13.40 -23.39
C ARG A 229 -20.25 14.88 -23.72
N PRO A 230 -18.99 15.36 -23.68
CA PRO A 230 -18.63 16.66 -24.24
C PRO A 230 -19.06 16.76 -25.71
N LYS A 231 -19.68 17.88 -26.09
CA LYS A 231 -20.10 18.15 -27.48
C LYS A 231 -19.13 19.13 -28.14
N GLY A 232 -18.41 18.66 -29.14
CA GLY A 232 -17.52 19.46 -29.98
C GLY A 232 -16.11 18.83 -30.08
N PRO A 233 -15.39 19.03 -31.19
CA PRO A 233 -14.00 18.59 -31.29
C PRO A 233 -13.14 19.40 -30.32
N LEU A 234 -12.61 18.73 -29.30
CA LEU A 234 -11.77 19.36 -28.28
C LEU A 234 -10.37 19.62 -28.85
N SER A 235 -9.70 20.66 -28.35
CA SER A 235 -8.36 21.07 -28.81
C SER A 235 -7.48 21.48 -27.62
N GLY A 236 -6.17 21.27 -27.76
CA GLY A 236 -5.16 21.64 -26.78
C GLY A 236 -5.35 21.01 -25.40
N ALA A 237 -5.33 21.84 -24.36
CA ALA A 237 -5.47 21.39 -22.98
C ALA A 237 -6.84 20.74 -22.70
N ASP A 238 -7.92 21.21 -23.33
CA ASP A 238 -9.27 20.65 -23.14
C ASP A 238 -9.38 19.24 -23.75
N LEU A 239 -8.66 18.98 -24.84
CA LEU A 239 -8.52 17.64 -25.42
C LEU A 239 -7.77 16.71 -24.46
N TRP A 240 -6.70 17.17 -23.83
CA TRP A 240 -5.97 16.39 -22.82
C TRP A 240 -6.82 16.11 -21.57
N ALA A 241 -7.60 17.09 -21.10
CA ALA A 241 -8.55 16.90 -20.01
C ALA A 241 -9.64 15.86 -20.36
N GLY A 242 -10.12 15.85 -21.61
CA GLY A 242 -11.03 14.82 -22.10
C GLY A 242 -10.39 13.42 -22.10
N VAL A 243 -9.14 13.28 -22.56
CA VAL A 243 -8.37 12.03 -22.51
C VAL A 243 -8.19 11.57 -21.06
N ALA A 244 -7.83 12.49 -20.14
CA ALA A 244 -7.67 12.18 -18.72
C ALA A 244 -8.95 11.65 -18.08
N GLU A 245 -10.11 12.26 -18.36
CA GLU A 245 -11.39 11.80 -17.82
C GLU A 245 -11.81 10.43 -18.37
N VAL A 246 -11.60 10.15 -19.66
CA VAL A 246 -11.88 8.82 -20.21
C VAL A 246 -10.90 7.77 -19.66
N MET A 247 -9.61 8.09 -19.55
CA MET A 247 -8.62 7.17 -18.93
C MET A 247 -8.90 6.95 -17.45
N ARG A 248 -9.44 7.94 -16.72
CA ARG A 248 -9.89 7.79 -15.32
C ARG A 248 -11.03 6.79 -15.18
N VAL A 249 -11.88 6.64 -16.19
CA VAL A 249 -13.03 5.71 -16.18
C VAL A 249 -12.65 4.34 -16.73
N GLU A 250 -11.98 4.26 -17.87
CA GLU A 250 -11.72 2.99 -18.57
C GLU A 250 -10.39 2.32 -18.20
N ARG A 251 -9.37 3.08 -17.80
CA ARG A 251 -8.06 2.56 -17.38
C ARG A 251 -7.53 3.29 -16.13
N PRO A 252 -8.20 3.18 -14.96
CA PRO A 252 -7.85 3.96 -13.75
C PRO A 252 -6.38 3.88 -13.34
N LEU A 253 -5.74 2.73 -13.55
CA LEU A 253 -4.32 2.47 -13.26
C LEU A 253 -3.36 3.41 -14.01
N PHE A 254 -3.75 3.89 -15.20
CA PHE A 254 -2.94 4.80 -16.01
C PHE A 254 -3.39 6.26 -15.90
N ALA A 255 -4.51 6.55 -15.22
CA ALA A 255 -5.00 7.92 -15.03
C ALA A 255 -3.98 8.81 -14.28
N SER A 256 -3.25 8.24 -13.31
CA SER A 256 -2.12 8.91 -12.65
C SER A 256 -1.01 9.28 -13.62
N CYS A 257 -0.73 8.43 -14.62
CA CYS A 257 0.27 8.72 -15.65
C CYS A 257 -0.17 9.85 -16.59
N VAL A 258 -1.47 9.94 -16.91
CA VAL A 258 -2.03 11.04 -17.72
C VAL A 258 -1.99 12.36 -16.96
N ASN A 259 -2.37 12.34 -15.68
CA ASN A 259 -2.38 13.52 -14.79
C ASN A 259 -0.96 14.05 -14.50
N ALA A 260 0.07 13.21 -14.59
CA ALA A 260 1.48 13.62 -14.49
C ALA A 260 2.00 14.32 -15.76
N ALA A 261 1.26 14.28 -16.88
CA ALA A 261 1.63 14.96 -18.11
C ALA A 261 0.90 16.31 -18.26
N VAL A 262 1.65 17.33 -18.64
CA VAL A 262 1.12 18.67 -18.99
C VAL A 262 1.07 18.81 -20.50
N PHE A 263 -0.05 19.28 -21.05
CA PHE A 263 -0.15 19.60 -22.48
C PHE A 263 0.92 20.60 -22.92
N ALA A 264 1.59 20.33 -24.04
CA ALA A 264 2.67 21.16 -24.57
C ALA A 264 2.29 21.87 -25.88
N GLU A 265 2.01 21.09 -26.91
CA GLU A 265 1.72 21.58 -28.26
C GLU A 265 0.80 20.59 -29.01
N GLN A 266 -0.07 21.12 -29.86
CA GLN A 266 -0.85 20.34 -30.82
C GLN A 266 -0.63 20.88 -32.22
N THR A 267 -0.08 20.04 -33.10
CA THR A 267 0.03 20.28 -34.54
C THR A 267 -0.99 19.38 -35.28
N ASP A 268 -1.26 19.61 -36.56
CA ASP A 268 -2.21 18.78 -37.36
C ASP A 268 -1.89 17.27 -37.45
N LYS A 269 -0.70 16.83 -37.01
CA LYS A 269 -0.27 15.42 -37.04
C LYS A 269 0.29 14.90 -35.72
N LYS A 270 0.44 15.75 -34.70
CA LYS A 270 1.13 15.41 -33.44
C LYS A 270 0.46 16.08 -32.25
N PHE A 271 0.38 15.35 -31.15
CA PHE A 271 -0.02 15.86 -29.84
C PHE A 271 1.13 15.62 -28.86
N VAL A 272 1.70 16.70 -28.32
CA VAL A 272 2.88 16.67 -27.46
C VAL A 272 2.46 16.95 -26.01
N VAL A 273 2.92 16.11 -25.10
CA VAL A 273 2.82 16.33 -23.65
C VAL A 273 4.20 16.30 -23.00
N HIS A 274 4.38 17.14 -21.98
CA HIS A 274 5.60 17.17 -21.17
C HIS A 274 5.39 16.45 -19.84
N PHE A 275 6.38 15.65 -19.45
CA PHE A 275 6.53 15.07 -18.13
C PHE A 275 7.64 15.78 -17.36
N ALA A 276 7.49 15.91 -16.05
CA ALA A 276 8.61 16.26 -15.19
C ALA A 276 9.59 15.08 -15.12
N ARG A 277 10.86 15.34 -14.82
CA ARG A 277 11.90 14.30 -14.78
C ARG A 277 11.67 13.22 -13.71
N ALA A 278 10.93 13.55 -12.64
CA ALA A 278 10.50 12.59 -11.62
C ALA A 278 9.49 11.56 -12.17
N ASP A 279 8.72 11.93 -13.19
CA ASP A 279 7.61 11.14 -13.77
C ASP A 279 8.04 10.36 -15.03
N SER A 280 9.34 10.04 -15.16
CA SER A 280 9.88 9.27 -16.29
C SER A 280 9.21 7.90 -16.44
N PHE A 281 8.86 7.24 -15.33
CA PHE A 281 8.10 6.00 -15.32
C PHE A 281 6.66 6.16 -15.88
N SER A 282 6.01 7.30 -15.59
CA SER A 282 4.68 7.63 -16.11
C SER A 282 4.71 7.85 -17.63
N ARG A 283 5.73 8.57 -18.12
CA ARG A 283 6.03 8.70 -19.56
C ARG A 283 6.21 7.33 -20.21
N ASP A 284 7.09 6.50 -19.66
CA ASP A 284 7.44 5.19 -20.24
C ASP A 284 6.26 4.23 -20.21
N SER A 285 5.37 4.36 -19.21
CA SER A 285 4.13 3.59 -19.13
C SER A 285 3.09 4.01 -20.18
N LEU A 286 2.98 5.29 -20.52
CA LEU A 286 2.11 5.73 -21.63
C LEU A 286 2.70 5.46 -23.02
N LEU A 287 4.03 5.44 -23.16
CA LEU A 287 4.70 5.14 -24.44
C LEU A 287 4.69 3.64 -24.81
N ARG A 288 4.30 2.73 -23.90
CA ARG A 288 4.08 1.31 -24.20
C ARG A 288 3.01 1.15 -25.27
N GLU A 289 3.21 0.24 -26.22
CA GLU A 289 2.39 0.06 -27.41
C GLU A 289 0.86 0.07 -27.14
N ASN A 290 0.36 -0.79 -26.26
CA ASN A 290 -1.06 -0.89 -25.88
C ASN A 290 -1.64 0.38 -25.19
N ASN A 291 -0.81 1.19 -24.54
CA ASN A 291 -1.26 2.44 -23.92
C ASN A 291 -1.18 3.60 -24.90
N ARG A 292 -0.13 3.63 -25.72
CA ARG A 292 0.05 4.62 -26.75
C ARG A 292 -1.05 4.54 -27.82
N THR A 293 -1.36 3.35 -28.32
CA THR A 293 -2.45 3.16 -29.30
C THR A 293 -3.78 3.62 -28.72
N PHE A 294 -4.07 3.28 -27.46
CA PHE A 294 -5.27 3.73 -26.76
C PHE A 294 -5.36 5.25 -26.61
N VAL A 295 -4.25 5.93 -26.28
CA VAL A 295 -4.20 7.40 -26.22
C VAL A 295 -4.36 8.02 -27.61
N GLU A 296 -3.73 7.47 -28.65
CA GLU A 296 -3.89 7.93 -30.05
C GLU A 296 -5.32 7.68 -30.58
N ASP A 297 -5.99 6.61 -30.14
CA ASP A 297 -7.38 6.30 -30.42
C ASP A 297 -8.34 7.30 -29.75
N LEU A 298 -8.13 7.62 -28.46
CA LEU A 298 -8.91 8.63 -27.74
C LEU A 298 -8.69 10.04 -28.29
N LEU A 299 -7.46 10.41 -28.62
CA LEU A 299 -7.15 11.68 -29.29
C LEU A 299 -7.88 11.77 -30.64
N ARG A 300 -7.97 10.66 -31.39
CA ARG A 300 -8.73 10.60 -32.64
C ARG A 300 -10.24 10.72 -32.43
N GLU A 301 -10.82 10.03 -31.45
CA GLU A 301 -12.25 10.12 -31.14
C GLU A 301 -12.66 11.53 -30.68
N LEU A 302 -11.87 12.16 -29.80
CA LEU A 302 -12.19 13.44 -29.17
C LEU A 302 -11.85 14.67 -30.03
N SER A 303 -10.85 14.58 -30.93
CA SER A 303 -10.47 15.69 -31.83
C SER A 303 -10.99 15.55 -33.26
N GLY A 304 -11.40 14.34 -33.68
CA GLY A 304 -11.74 14.03 -35.06
C GLY A 304 -10.55 13.97 -36.03
N LYS A 305 -9.31 14.11 -35.56
CA LYS A 305 -8.08 14.07 -36.36
C LYS A 305 -7.16 12.93 -35.91
N PRO A 306 -6.44 12.24 -36.83
CA PRO A 306 -5.43 11.24 -36.45
C PRO A 306 -4.15 11.96 -35.95
N LEU A 307 -4.05 12.16 -34.65
CA LEU A 307 -2.91 12.79 -33.98
C LEU A 307 -1.98 11.70 -33.40
N GLY A 308 -0.70 11.71 -33.80
CA GLY A 308 0.31 10.84 -33.16
C GLY A 308 0.72 11.38 -31.79
N PHE A 309 0.79 10.52 -30.78
CA PHE A 309 1.11 10.89 -29.41
C PHE A 309 2.63 10.95 -29.19
N VAL A 310 3.10 12.03 -28.59
CA VAL A 310 4.53 12.25 -28.26
C VAL A 310 4.63 12.72 -26.81
N ALA A 311 5.50 12.07 -26.04
CA ALA A 311 5.74 12.39 -24.64
C ALA A 311 7.23 12.71 -24.41
N GLU A 312 7.50 13.95 -23.99
CA GLU A 312 8.88 14.46 -23.79
C GLU A 312 9.11 14.79 -22.31
N ILE A 313 10.37 14.80 -21.86
CA ILE A 313 10.73 15.22 -20.49
C ILE A 313 11.20 16.66 -20.52
N LYS A 314 10.67 17.50 -19.63
CA LYS A 314 11.07 18.91 -19.50
C LYS A 314 11.17 19.31 -18.03
N ASP A 315 12.34 19.81 -17.63
CA ASP A 315 12.56 20.37 -16.29
C ASP A 315 11.91 21.77 -16.20
N GLY A 316 11.27 22.07 -15.06
CA GLY A 316 10.67 23.39 -14.78
C GLY A 316 9.18 23.55 -15.15
N LEU A 317 8.39 22.47 -15.22
CA LEU A 317 6.93 22.56 -15.36
C LEU A 317 6.29 23.16 -14.09
N VAL A 318 5.72 24.35 -14.21
CA VAL A 318 4.91 24.97 -13.15
C VAL A 318 3.56 24.26 -13.08
N GLN A 319 3.30 23.54 -11.98
CA GLN A 319 1.95 23.06 -11.67
C GLN A 319 1.05 24.25 -11.30
N ALA A 320 -0.23 24.19 -11.69
CA ALA A 320 -1.23 25.14 -11.22
C ALA A 320 -1.35 25.09 -9.68
N PRO A 321 -1.54 26.23 -8.99
CA PRO A 321 -1.40 26.28 -7.55
C PRO A 321 -2.48 25.48 -6.82
N LYS A 322 -2.04 24.65 -5.88
CA LYS A 322 -2.87 24.04 -4.84
C LYS A 322 -3.37 25.14 -3.89
N PRO A 323 -4.61 25.09 -3.35
CA PRO A 323 -5.12 26.16 -2.50
C PRO A 323 -4.22 26.41 -1.27
N PRO A 324 -4.11 27.67 -0.79
CA PRO A 324 -3.05 28.05 0.14
C PRO A 324 -3.18 27.38 1.50
N ILE A 325 -2.04 26.94 2.04
CA ILE A 325 -1.84 26.83 3.48
C ILE A 325 -1.41 28.22 3.94
N GLU A 326 -1.98 28.72 5.04
CA GLU A 326 -1.62 30.02 5.59
C GLU A 326 -0.17 30.02 6.10
N GLU A 327 0.68 30.85 5.49
CA GLU A 327 2.03 31.14 5.99
C GLU A 327 1.97 32.38 6.89
N GLU A 328 2.35 32.24 8.16
CA GLU A 328 2.75 33.38 9.00
C GLU A 328 4.20 33.80 8.69
N PRO A 329 4.55 35.09 8.84
CA PRO A 329 5.58 35.70 8.00
C PRO A 329 7.01 35.53 8.50
N GLU A 330 7.95 35.45 7.54
CA GLU A 330 9.37 35.69 7.78
C GLU A 330 9.63 37.07 8.42
N SER A 331 10.72 37.17 9.18
CA SER A 331 11.38 38.44 9.46
C SER A 331 12.87 38.34 9.15
N PRO A 332 13.47 39.33 8.44
CA PRO A 332 14.78 39.19 7.82
C PRO A 332 15.93 39.66 8.73
N SER A 333 17.17 39.26 8.42
CA SER A 333 18.23 40.22 8.04
C SER A 333 19.59 39.58 7.70
N ALA A 334 20.09 39.97 6.53
CA ALA A 334 21.47 40.08 6.05
C ALA A 334 22.67 39.53 6.86
N ALA A 335 23.51 38.76 6.16
CA ALA A 335 24.95 38.68 6.43
C ALA A 335 25.71 39.85 5.78
N PRO A 336 26.90 40.20 6.31
CA PRO A 336 28.06 40.45 5.44
C PRO A 336 29.36 39.78 5.93
N LYS A 337 30.25 39.44 4.98
CA LYS A 337 31.57 38.81 5.22
C LYS A 337 32.70 39.86 5.24
N THR A 338 33.59 39.87 6.24
CA THR A 338 35.01 40.25 6.01
C THR A 338 36.05 39.76 7.04
N LYS A 339 37.05 39.02 6.52
CA LYS A 339 38.49 38.89 6.86
C LYS A 339 39.10 39.23 8.26
N VAL A 340 39.82 38.21 8.79
CA VAL A 340 41.26 38.18 9.22
C VAL A 340 41.76 39.14 10.34
N ALA A 341 42.24 38.59 11.48
CA ALA A 341 43.61 38.77 12.05
C ALA A 341 43.78 38.39 13.56
N ALA A 342 44.63 37.40 13.79
CA ALA A 342 45.52 37.11 14.95
C ALA A 342 45.40 37.80 16.35
N LYS A 343 45.39 36.93 17.38
CA LYS A 343 46.12 36.98 18.67
C LYS A 343 45.86 38.13 19.68
N LYS A 344 45.32 37.75 20.86
CA LYS A 344 46.08 37.88 22.12
C LYS A 344 45.71 36.81 23.17
N LYS A 345 46.66 36.58 24.08
CA LYS A 345 46.77 35.50 25.07
C LYS A 345 46.26 35.99 26.44
N ILE A 346 45.38 35.23 27.09
CA ILE A 346 45.16 35.31 28.55
C ILE A 346 45.26 33.89 29.11
N VAL A 347 45.86 33.77 30.30
CA VAL A 347 46.25 32.52 30.96
C VAL A 347 45.27 32.20 32.09
N ALA A 348 44.88 30.93 32.20
CA ALA A 348 44.49 30.30 33.46
C ALA A 348 44.81 28.81 33.37
N GLU A 349 45.56 28.27 34.35
CA GLU A 349 45.87 26.84 34.48
C GLU A 349 44.72 26.08 35.18
N PRO A 350 44.71 24.73 35.13
CA PRO A 350 43.51 23.94 35.41
C PRO A 350 43.22 23.72 36.89
N VAL A 351 41.94 23.59 37.22
CA VAL A 351 41.50 22.98 38.49
C VAL A 351 41.43 21.46 38.31
N ALA A 352 42.01 20.73 39.26
CA ALA A 352 42.20 19.28 39.16
C ALA A 352 40.90 18.47 39.26
N VAL A 353 40.88 17.35 38.55
CA VAL A 353 39.90 16.28 38.67
C VAL A 353 40.27 15.40 39.88
N PRO A 354 39.34 15.05 40.79
CA PRO A 354 39.59 13.99 41.75
C PRO A 354 39.54 12.63 41.04
N ALA A 355 40.67 11.92 41.02
CA ALA A 355 40.75 10.58 40.47
C ALA A 355 39.95 9.59 41.34
N ALA A 356 39.11 8.78 40.70
CA ALA A 356 38.60 7.54 41.27
C ALA A 356 39.31 6.38 40.55
N GLU A 357 39.97 5.52 41.32
CA GLU A 357 40.77 4.41 40.82
C GLU A 357 39.85 3.31 40.23
N PRO A 358 40.12 2.79 39.02
CA PRO A 358 39.53 1.53 38.59
C PRO A 358 40.20 0.40 39.36
N LYS A 359 39.41 -0.39 40.10
CA LYS A 359 39.88 -1.67 40.64
C LYS A 359 40.27 -2.58 39.49
N ALA A 360 41.38 -3.30 39.65
CA ALA A 360 41.71 -4.40 38.77
C ALA A 360 40.72 -5.55 38.98
N GLU A 361 40.04 -5.95 37.91
CA GLU A 361 39.47 -7.29 37.76
C GLU A 361 40.25 -8.02 36.66
N GLU A 362 40.48 -9.30 36.88
CA GLU A 362 41.39 -10.13 36.09
C GLU A 362 40.80 -10.46 34.71
N PRO A 363 41.63 -10.68 33.66
CA PRO A 363 41.13 -11.03 32.35
C PRO A 363 40.43 -12.39 32.37
N LEU A 364 39.15 -12.41 31.97
CA LEU A 364 38.39 -13.65 31.77
C LEU A 364 39.02 -14.48 30.64
N GLU A 365 39.62 -15.62 30.99
CA GLU A 365 40.02 -16.63 30.01
C GLU A 365 38.80 -17.13 29.22
N VAL A 366 38.81 -16.90 27.91
CA VAL A 366 37.91 -17.61 27.00
C VAL A 366 38.43 -19.05 26.89
N LYS A 367 37.78 -19.98 27.61
CA LYS A 367 38.01 -21.41 27.38
C LYS A 367 37.71 -21.73 25.92
N ALA A 368 38.73 -22.20 25.20
CA ALA A 368 38.55 -22.83 23.90
C ALA A 368 37.61 -24.04 24.05
N ALA A 369 36.69 -24.22 23.10
CA ALA A 369 35.88 -25.42 23.04
C ALA A 369 36.79 -26.64 22.83
N GLU A 370 36.64 -27.66 23.67
CA GLU A 370 37.38 -28.92 23.54
C GLU A 370 36.97 -29.64 22.23
N PRO A 371 37.89 -30.35 21.57
CA PRO A 371 37.57 -31.08 20.35
C PRO A 371 36.60 -32.22 20.67
N VAL A 372 35.38 -32.12 20.13
CA VAL A 372 34.35 -33.15 20.29
C VAL A 372 34.82 -34.45 19.63
N ASP A 373 34.98 -35.51 20.43
CA ASP A 373 35.31 -36.84 19.94
C ASP A 373 34.14 -37.35 19.06
N PRO A 374 34.36 -37.61 17.75
CA PRO A 374 33.30 -38.06 16.85
C PRO A 374 32.62 -39.36 17.35
N VAL A 375 33.36 -40.22 18.05
CA VAL A 375 32.84 -41.52 18.51
C VAL A 375 31.88 -41.36 19.69
N ALA A 376 32.08 -40.34 20.54
CA ALA A 376 31.19 -40.04 21.65
C ALA A 376 29.86 -39.43 21.18
N PHE A 377 29.89 -38.60 20.13
CA PHE A 377 28.70 -37.96 19.56
C PHE A 377 27.68 -38.99 19.03
N PHE A 378 28.13 -40.01 18.27
CA PHE A 378 27.26 -41.06 17.75
C PHE A 378 26.82 -42.12 18.80
N GLN A 379 27.27 -41.98 20.05
CA GLN A 379 26.84 -42.82 21.19
C GLN A 379 25.88 -42.08 22.13
N ASP A 380 25.50 -40.83 21.84
CA ASP A 380 24.46 -40.13 22.59
C ASP A 380 23.08 -40.80 22.33
N PRO A 381 22.35 -41.23 23.38
CA PRO A 381 21.05 -41.86 23.22
C PRO A 381 19.98 -40.95 22.56
N LEU A 382 20.14 -39.62 22.61
CA LEU A 382 19.27 -38.68 21.90
C LEU A 382 19.58 -38.67 20.39
N ILE A 383 20.84 -38.86 20.00
CA ILE A 383 21.27 -38.90 18.60
C ILE A 383 20.89 -40.23 17.97
N GLN A 384 21.02 -41.35 18.69
CA GLN A 384 20.49 -42.64 18.20
C GLN A 384 18.96 -42.62 18.08
N GLY A 385 18.25 -42.05 19.06
CA GLY A 385 16.79 -41.88 18.97
C GLY A 385 16.35 -40.97 17.80
N ALA A 386 17.18 -40.02 17.38
CA ALA A 386 16.93 -39.20 16.19
C ALA A 386 17.20 -39.96 14.88
N LEU A 387 18.25 -40.78 14.82
CA LEU A 387 18.58 -41.60 13.66
C LEU A 387 17.53 -42.69 13.40
N ASP A 388 17.12 -43.43 14.43
CA ASP A 388 16.05 -44.43 14.34
C ASP A 388 14.71 -43.83 13.87
N LEU A 389 14.41 -42.59 14.26
CA LEU A 389 13.21 -41.87 13.85
C LEU A 389 13.23 -41.47 12.37
N PHE A 390 14.41 -41.16 11.82
CA PHE A 390 14.57 -40.74 10.41
C PHE A 390 14.68 -41.93 9.45
N ASP A 391 15.43 -42.98 9.80
CA ASP A 391 15.53 -44.19 8.95
C ASP A 391 14.19 -44.93 8.84
N ALA A 392 13.33 -44.85 9.86
CA ALA A 392 11.97 -45.40 9.82
C ALA A 392 11.01 -44.67 8.85
N THR A 393 11.39 -43.50 8.32
CA THR A 393 10.55 -42.70 7.39
C THR A 393 10.92 -42.81 5.91
N LEU A 394 11.85 -43.70 5.52
CA LEU A 394 12.30 -43.86 4.14
C LEU A 394 11.75 -45.09 3.37
N GLU A 395 10.87 -45.91 3.98
CA GLU A 395 10.13 -46.97 3.28
C GLU A 395 8.60 -46.89 3.51
N SER A 396 7.91 -46.07 2.70
CA SER A 396 6.50 -46.28 2.32
C SER A 396 6.09 -45.44 1.10
#